data_AF-K0S2N2-F1
#
_entry.id   AF-K0S2N2-F1
#
_cell.length_a   1.000
_cell.length_b   1.000
_cell.length_c   1.000
_cell.angle_alpha   90.00
_cell.angle_beta   90.00
_cell.angle_gamma   90.00
#
_symmetry.space_group_name_H-M   'P 1'
#
loop_
_entity.id
_entity.type
_entity.pdbx_description
1 polymer ?
#
loop_
_entity_poly.entity_id
_entity_poly.type
_entity_poly.pdbx_seq_one_letter_code
_entity_poly.pdbx_strand_id
1 'polypeptide(L)'
;PYARVLGYTEEGEPLLYNFWKDGDNPKGIWRKTTLSSYESASTQWTTVLDLDELGKKDGISWVWKGYVPLPRSLDEKSGYVKATETSPAQGRVTRVLLNLSRGGADATYLKEFALPAGTRLFGSSA
;
A
#
# COMPACT_ATOMS: atom_id res chain seq x y z
N PRO A 1 -0.30 12.55 10.32
CA PRO A 1 -0.19 11.61 9.18
C PRO A 1 -1.01 10.34 9.45
N TYR A 2 -2.14 10.17 8.76
CA TYR A 2 -3.05 9.04 9.00
C TYR A 2 -2.51 7.79 8.30
N ALA A 3 -2.28 6.72 9.06
CA ALA A 3 -2.06 5.41 8.47
C ALA A 3 -3.41 4.84 7.99
N ARG A 4 -3.43 4.17 6.84
CA ARG A 4 -4.65 3.58 6.26
C ARG A 4 -4.52 2.08 6.15
N VAL A 5 -5.57 1.36 6.52
CA VAL A 5 -5.65 -0.08 6.28
C VAL A 5 -5.77 -0.31 4.78
N LEU A 6 -4.87 -1.12 4.23
CA LEU A 6 -4.87 -1.52 2.82
C LEU A 6 -5.10 -3.03 2.64
N GLY A 7 -4.83 -3.79 3.69
CA GLY A 7 -5.24 -5.18 3.82
C GLY A 7 -4.89 -5.73 5.19
N TYR A 8 -4.58 -7.00 5.27
CA TYR A 8 -4.38 -7.79 6.47
C TYR A 8 -3.27 -8.86 6.23
N THR A 9 -2.71 -9.43 7.28
CA THR A 9 -1.71 -10.52 7.19
C THR A 9 -2.36 -11.87 6.87
N GLU A 10 -1.59 -12.96 6.83
CA GLU A 10 -2.16 -14.31 6.66
C GLU A 10 -2.95 -14.77 7.89
N GLU A 11 -2.54 -14.30 9.06
CA GLU A 11 -3.21 -14.42 10.35
C GLU A 11 -4.38 -13.42 10.49
N GLY A 12 -4.57 -12.59 9.47
CA GLY A 12 -5.64 -11.62 9.34
C GLY A 12 -5.52 -10.40 10.25
N GLU A 13 -4.31 -10.03 10.66
CA GLU A 13 -4.06 -8.77 11.36
C GLU A 13 -4.08 -7.58 10.37
N PRO A 14 -4.74 -6.44 10.65
CA PRO A 14 -4.74 -5.31 9.73
C PRO A 14 -3.34 -4.78 9.41
N LEU A 15 -3.08 -4.56 8.12
CA LEU A 15 -1.87 -3.93 7.59
C LEU A 15 -2.15 -2.46 7.30
N LEU A 16 -1.46 -1.60 8.07
CA LEU A 16 -1.52 -0.16 7.93
C LEU A 16 -0.39 0.34 7.05
N TYR A 17 -0.75 1.23 6.13
CA TYR A 17 0.18 1.89 5.24
C TYR A 17 0.25 3.37 5.56
N ASN A 18 1.46 3.91 5.58
CA ASN A 18 1.73 5.30 5.89
C ASN A 18 2.74 5.86 4.90
N PHE A 19 2.47 7.07 4.43
CA PHE A 19 3.44 7.86 3.68
C PHE A 19 4.15 8.81 4.64
N TRP A 20 5.47 8.81 4.61
CA TRP A 20 6.33 9.53 5.54
C TRP A 20 7.41 10.31 4.78
N LYS A 21 7.78 11.47 5.31
CA LYS A 21 8.85 12.32 4.78
C LYS A 21 9.64 12.89 5.96
N ASP A 22 10.96 12.84 5.85
CA ASP A 22 11.90 13.40 6.82
C ASP A 22 13.13 13.96 6.10
N GLY A 23 14.17 14.33 6.85
CA GLY A 23 15.41 14.87 6.29
C GLY A 23 16.18 13.87 5.44
N ASP A 24 16.11 12.58 5.78
CA ASP A 24 16.79 11.50 5.04
C ASP A 24 16.02 11.10 3.78
N ASN A 25 14.69 11.23 3.81
CA ASN A 25 13.77 10.89 2.72
C ASN A 25 12.94 12.10 2.30
N PRO A 26 13.54 13.09 1.62
CA PRO A 26 12.87 14.34 1.27
C PRO A 26 11.75 14.17 0.24
N LYS A 27 11.83 13.17 -0.67
CA LYS A 27 10.70 12.81 -1.55
C LYS A 27 9.70 11.90 -0.85
N GLY A 28 10.19 11.05 0.04
CA GLY A 28 9.39 10.31 1.00
C GLY A 28 9.39 8.82 0.78
N ILE A 29 8.99 8.12 1.82
CA ILE A 29 8.84 6.66 1.83
C ILE A 29 7.39 6.30 2.06
N TRP A 30 6.94 5.30 1.31
CA TRP A 30 5.70 4.59 1.60
C TRP A 30 6.06 3.32 2.36
N ARG A 31 5.52 3.18 3.56
CA ARG A 31 5.86 2.12 4.51
C ARG A 31 4.61 1.45 5.03
N LYS A 32 4.76 0.19 5.47
CA LYS A 32 3.70 -0.61 6.07
C LYS A 32 4.09 -1.07 7.48
N THR A 33 3.08 -1.32 8.31
CA THR A 33 3.19 -1.94 9.63
C THR A 33 1.93 -2.78 9.88
N THR A 34 1.99 -3.67 10.86
CA THR A 34 0.80 -4.34 11.39
C THR A 34 0.13 -3.48 12.47
N LEU A 35 -1.13 -3.75 12.81
CA LEU A 35 -1.88 -2.99 13.83
C LEU A 35 -1.26 -3.14 15.22
N SER A 36 -0.94 -4.36 15.63
CA SER A 36 -0.30 -4.64 16.93
C SER A 36 1.05 -3.95 17.04
N SER A 37 1.82 -3.85 15.95
CA SER A 37 3.07 -3.08 15.96
C SER A 37 2.82 -1.57 15.97
N TYR A 38 1.76 -1.08 15.33
CA TYR A 38 1.39 0.34 15.35
C TYR A 38 0.94 0.81 16.74
N GLU A 39 0.30 -0.06 17.52
CA GLU A 39 -0.13 0.22 18.90
C GLU A 39 0.99 0.07 19.94
N SER A 40 2.10 -0.58 19.55
CA SER A 40 3.28 -0.72 20.39
C SER A 40 4.04 0.61 20.56
N ALA A 41 4.76 0.75 21.67
CA ALA A 41 5.68 1.86 21.91
C ALA A 41 6.84 1.93 20.87
N SER A 42 7.13 0.81 20.18
CA SER A 42 8.15 0.73 19.13
C SER A 42 7.56 0.13 17.86
N THR A 43 7.00 1.00 17.01
CA THR A 43 6.39 0.59 15.73
C THR A 43 7.44 0.16 14.72
N GLN A 44 7.29 -1.07 14.22
CA GLN A 44 8.15 -1.68 13.22
C GLN A 44 7.64 -1.38 11.82
N TRP A 45 8.22 -0.34 11.21
CA TRP A 45 7.90 0.04 9.84
C TRP A 45 8.74 -0.75 8.83
N THR A 46 8.09 -1.31 7.82
CA THR A 46 8.74 -1.91 6.66
C THR A 46 8.55 -1.01 5.44
N THR A 47 9.65 -0.59 4.80
CA THR A 47 9.58 0.19 3.56
C THR A 47 8.96 -0.64 2.44
N VAL A 48 7.94 -0.08 1.78
CA VAL A 48 7.26 -0.68 0.62
C VAL A 48 7.74 -0.04 -0.67
N LEU A 49 7.90 1.28 -0.66
CA LEU A 49 8.42 2.05 -1.78
C LEU A 49 9.20 3.25 -1.24
N ASP A 50 10.40 3.44 -1.78
CA ASP A 50 11.20 4.64 -1.59
C ASP A 50 11.06 5.54 -2.83
N LEU A 51 10.51 6.76 -2.68
CA LEU A 51 10.36 7.69 -3.81
C LEU A 51 11.68 8.35 -4.18
N ASP A 52 12.61 8.51 -3.24
CA ASP A 52 13.94 9.05 -3.49
C ASP A 52 14.73 8.10 -4.40
N GLU A 53 14.72 6.80 -4.11
CA GLU A 53 15.29 5.77 -4.98
C GLU A 53 14.58 5.68 -6.33
N LEU A 54 13.24 5.70 -6.34
CA LEU A 54 12.47 5.69 -7.58
C LEU A 54 12.82 6.90 -8.46
N GLY A 55 12.95 8.08 -7.86
CA GLY A 55 13.29 9.31 -8.57
C GLY A 55 14.71 9.28 -9.13
N LYS A 56 15.68 8.72 -8.38
CA LYS A 56 17.04 8.50 -8.87
C LYS A 56 17.06 7.53 -10.06
N LYS A 57 16.31 6.44 -9.97
CA LYS A 57 16.23 5.42 -11.04
C LYS A 57 15.59 5.96 -12.32
N ASP A 58 14.51 6.72 -12.19
CA ASP A 58 13.77 7.26 -13.33
C ASP A 58 14.37 8.59 -13.84
N GLY A 59 15.31 9.20 -13.10
CA GLY A 59 15.84 10.54 -13.40
C GLY A 59 14.81 11.65 -13.24
N ILE A 60 13.77 11.42 -12.42
CA ILE A 60 12.62 12.31 -12.27
C ILE A 60 12.41 12.64 -10.79
N SER A 61 12.27 13.92 -10.47
CA SER A 61 11.85 14.34 -9.13
C SER A 61 10.36 14.05 -8.93
N TRP A 62 10.03 12.82 -8.53
CA TRP A 62 8.67 12.42 -8.22
C TRP A 62 8.13 13.10 -6.95
N VAL A 63 6.86 13.48 -7.00
CA VAL A 63 6.11 14.00 -5.86
C VAL A 63 4.87 13.14 -5.67
N TRP A 64 4.71 12.58 -4.47
CA TRP A 64 3.57 11.75 -4.09
C TRP A 64 2.24 12.52 -4.13
N LYS A 65 1.25 11.99 -4.84
CA LYS A 65 -0.14 12.49 -4.86
C LYS A 65 -1.14 11.47 -4.30
N GLY A 66 -0.66 10.30 -3.86
CA GLY A 66 -1.49 9.23 -3.29
C GLY A 66 -1.43 7.95 -4.10
N TYR A 67 -2.34 7.03 -3.78
CA TYR A 67 -2.46 5.75 -4.46
C TYR A 67 -3.93 5.34 -4.53
N VAL A 68 -4.25 4.52 -5.53
CA VAL A 68 -5.56 3.89 -5.68
C VAL A 68 -5.35 2.38 -5.73
N PRO A 69 -5.90 1.59 -4.78
CA PRO A 69 -5.84 0.15 -4.89
C PRO A 69 -6.62 -0.33 -6.11
N LEU A 70 -6.04 -1.26 -6.87
CA LEU A 70 -6.77 -1.86 -7.99
C LEU A 70 -7.89 -2.78 -7.46
N PRO A 71 -9.05 -2.83 -8.14
CA PRO A 71 -10.11 -3.77 -7.80
C PRO A 71 -9.58 -5.20 -7.81
N ARG A 72 -9.83 -5.94 -6.72
CA ARG A 72 -9.36 -7.31 -6.52
C ARG A 72 -9.79 -8.24 -7.66
N SER A 73 -11.02 -8.08 -8.14
CA SER A 73 -11.58 -8.87 -9.25
C SER A 73 -10.81 -8.75 -10.57
N LEU A 74 -9.93 -7.76 -10.72
CA LEU A 74 -9.15 -7.52 -11.94
C LEU A 74 -7.74 -8.12 -11.89
N ASP A 75 -7.31 -8.69 -10.76
CA ASP A 75 -6.02 -9.38 -10.66
C ASP A 75 -6.24 -10.84 -10.27
N GLU A 76 -5.84 -11.78 -11.13
CA GLU A 76 -5.88 -13.22 -10.87
C GLU A 76 -5.06 -13.59 -9.62
N LYS A 77 -3.98 -12.87 -9.35
CA LYS A 77 -3.14 -13.09 -8.16
C LYS A 77 -3.83 -12.64 -6.88
N SER A 78 -4.94 -11.92 -6.97
CA SER A 78 -5.68 -11.46 -5.79
C SER A 78 -6.36 -12.62 -5.04
N GLY A 79 -6.60 -13.76 -5.69
CA GLY A 79 -7.43 -14.82 -5.12
C GLY A 79 -8.84 -14.33 -4.78
N TYR A 80 -9.38 -13.39 -5.57
CA TYR A 80 -10.69 -12.80 -5.33
C TYR A 80 -11.78 -13.87 -5.41
N VAL A 81 -12.55 -13.98 -4.32
CA VAL A 81 -13.77 -14.79 -4.26
C VAL A 81 -14.91 -13.83 -3.98
N LYS A 82 -15.92 -13.82 -4.85
CA LYS A 82 -17.11 -12.98 -4.67
C LYS A 82 -17.87 -13.42 -3.42
N ALA A 83 -18.46 -12.45 -2.70
CA ALA A 83 -19.34 -12.77 -1.58
C ALA A 83 -20.51 -13.65 -2.03
N THR A 84 -20.87 -14.61 -1.18
CA THR A 84 -22.09 -15.40 -1.26
C THR A 84 -22.99 -15.07 -0.07
N GLU A 85 -24.21 -15.62 -0.04
CA GLU A 85 -25.12 -15.46 1.11
C GLU A 85 -24.51 -15.94 2.43
N THR A 86 -23.58 -16.89 2.37
CA THR A 86 -22.96 -17.54 3.52
C THR A 86 -21.50 -17.15 3.74
N SER A 87 -20.89 -16.35 2.87
CA SER A 87 -19.46 -16.01 2.96
C SER A 87 -19.15 -14.61 2.42
N PRO A 88 -18.37 -13.79 3.15
CA PRO A 88 -17.97 -12.47 2.66
C PRO A 88 -16.98 -12.58 1.49
N ALA A 89 -16.83 -11.49 0.73
CA ALA A 89 -15.88 -11.45 -0.38
C ALA A 89 -14.43 -11.54 0.13
N GLN A 90 -13.66 -12.47 -0.43
CA GLN A 90 -12.26 -12.70 -0.06
C GLN A 90 -11.31 -12.18 -1.15
N GLY A 91 -10.04 -12.04 -0.80
CA GLY A 91 -8.97 -11.69 -1.74
C GLY A 91 -8.01 -10.64 -1.19
N ARG A 92 -6.86 -10.50 -1.86
CA ARG A 92 -5.79 -9.55 -1.51
C ARG A 92 -5.68 -8.41 -2.51
N VAL A 93 -5.32 -7.23 -2.03
CA VAL A 93 -4.82 -6.16 -2.91
C VAL A 93 -3.38 -6.50 -3.24
N THR A 94 -3.12 -6.82 -4.50
CA THR A 94 -1.79 -7.17 -5.02
C THR A 94 -1.12 -6.01 -5.73
N ARG A 95 -1.91 -5.03 -6.18
CA ARG A 95 -1.44 -3.94 -7.01
C ARG A 95 -2.17 -2.64 -6.69
N VAL A 96 -1.46 -1.54 -6.86
CA VAL A 96 -1.98 -0.19 -6.70
C VAL A 96 -1.54 0.66 -7.89
N LEU A 97 -2.33 1.67 -8.22
CA LEU A 97 -1.90 2.77 -9.09
C LEU A 97 -1.35 3.87 -8.20
N LEU A 98 -0.08 4.21 -8.38
CA LEU A 98 0.56 5.33 -7.73
C LEU A 98 0.27 6.60 -8.53
N ASN A 99 -0.21 7.64 -7.83
CA ASN A 99 -0.40 8.96 -8.40
C ASN A 99 0.84 9.78 -8.09
N LEU A 100 1.63 10.12 -9.11
CA LEU A 100 2.88 10.87 -8.98
C LEU A 100 2.84 12.12 -9.86
N SER A 101 3.48 13.20 -9.45
CA SER A 101 3.71 14.38 -10.30
C SER A 101 5.19 14.65 -10.46
N ARG A 102 5.59 15.28 -11.56
CA ARG A 102 6.99 15.65 -11.83
C ARG A 102 7.24 17.05 -11.27
N GLY A 103 8.09 17.17 -10.26
CA GLY A 103 8.47 18.46 -9.69
C GLY A 103 7.33 19.26 -9.08
N GLY A 104 6.18 18.64 -8.79
CA GLY A 104 5.00 19.33 -8.26
C GLY A 104 4.10 19.98 -9.32
N ALA A 105 4.29 19.66 -10.60
CA ALA A 105 3.38 20.04 -11.68
C ALA A 105 1.93 19.58 -11.40
N ASP A 106 0.99 20.20 -12.11
CA ASP A 106 -0.43 19.86 -12.13
C ASP A 106 -0.71 18.49 -12.77
N ALA A 107 0.10 18.11 -13.76
CA ALA A 107 0.02 16.80 -14.40
C ALA A 107 0.31 15.64 -13.43
N THR A 108 -0.65 14.72 -13.33
CA THR A 108 -0.52 13.47 -12.56
C THR A 108 -0.23 12.30 -13.50
N TYR A 109 0.82 11.56 -13.18
CA TYR A 109 1.24 10.32 -13.81
C TYR A 109 0.79 9.14 -12.96
N LEU A 110 0.14 8.18 -13.61
CA LEU A 110 -0.23 6.91 -13.00
C LEU A 110 0.89 5.90 -13.25
N LYS A 111 1.40 5.28 -12.20
CA LYS A 111 2.35 4.19 -12.30
C LYS A 111 1.80 2.98 -11.55
N GLU A 112 1.64 1.87 -12.25
CA GLU A 112 1.26 0.62 -11.61
C GLU A 112 2.39 0.11 -10.72
N PHE A 113 2.05 -0.33 -9.52
CA PHE A 113 2.98 -0.86 -8.53
C PHE A 113 2.44 -2.14 -7.92
N ALA A 114 3.22 -3.22 -8.02
CA ALA A 114 2.92 -4.47 -7.36
C ALA A 114 3.33 -4.37 -5.89
N LEU A 115 2.38 -4.64 -4.99
CA LEU A 115 2.66 -4.73 -3.57
C LEU A 115 3.51 -5.97 -3.28
N PRO A 116 4.50 -5.88 -2.38
CA PRO A 116 5.23 -7.05 -1.92
C PRO A 116 4.25 -8.04 -1.26
N ALA A 117 4.45 -9.34 -1.51
CA ALA A 117 3.57 -10.41 -1.04
C ALA A 117 3.34 -10.30 0.48
N GLY A 118 2.08 -10.32 0.92
CA GLY A 118 1.71 -10.28 2.35
C GLY A 118 0.36 -9.66 2.72
N THR A 119 -0.43 -9.12 1.78
CA THR A 119 -1.62 -8.30 2.11
C THR A 119 -2.97 -9.00 1.78
N ARG A 120 -3.45 -9.95 2.60
CA ARG A 120 -4.78 -10.62 2.52
C ARG A 120 -5.92 -9.78 3.14
N LEU A 121 -7.17 -10.24 3.12
CA LEU A 121 -8.24 -9.71 3.97
C LEU A 121 -8.89 -10.91 4.69
N PHE A 122 -9.22 -10.78 5.97
CA PHE A 122 -9.92 -11.82 6.73
C PHE A 122 -11.26 -12.17 6.08
N GLY A 123 -11.57 -13.48 6.04
CA GLY A 123 -12.93 -13.97 6.21
C GLY A 123 -13.13 -14.30 7.70
N SER A 124 -14.22 -13.85 8.29
CA SER A 124 -14.59 -14.12 9.68
C SER A 124 -14.44 -15.60 10.04
N SER A 125 -13.52 -15.94 10.94
CA SER A 125 -13.56 -17.21 11.67
C SER A 125 -14.38 -17.01 12.94
N ALA A 126 -15.57 -17.61 12.97
CA ALA A 126 -16.17 -18.07 14.21
C ALA A 126 -15.64 -19.48 14.49
#